data_AF-A0AAV5A756-F1
#
_entry.id   AF-A0AAV5A756-F1
#
_cell.length_a   1.000
_cell.length_b   1.000
_cell.length_c   1.000
_cell.angle_alpha   90.00
_cell.angle_beta   90.00
_cell.angle_gamma   90.00
#
_symmetry.space_group_name_H-M   'P 1'
#
loop_
_entity.id
_entity.type
_entity.pdbx_description
1 polymer ?
#
loop_
_entity_poly.entity_id
_entity_poly.type
_entity_poly.pdbx_seq_one_letter_code
_entity_poly.pdbx_strand_id
1 'polypeptide(L)'
;MSDSVRLRQGAIRVKAVQISSVCARKVSKQCNPPDFTKNDASAYSRQVNCWKPRVSTDREVPENFIPYGGVVFKKPNFPSVLYTSPVSPSTLPYTFVCARNRLPLLIMSRAMSIYSASVATTTPAPDLTEIEDLLTTMKKTLGALGATFDSLGEQTARIATLGPAIDAAHQVHRLRKQLQVQDRKHEDRIGEIKVLLRDVLKQQIIAHLASHVHEMIREGVAKIVRERVANELVAQIPQNLKDQVEEHKLQIARVRLDLFNSEARRANALLRSNHLTEPLQPLLRPTGEESAFFPTDLAALFAMNATTAKALVEDFGLPVCDGEPSAREKNLNKFMQHIGVAFLMVPYEPRGLLTAS
;
A
#
# COMPACT_ATOMS: atom_id res chain seq x y z
N MET A 1 38.04 21.03 23.18
CA MET A 1 37.78 20.43 21.83
C MET A 1 36.38 20.77 21.32
N SER A 2 35.83 21.95 21.63
CA SER A 2 34.42 22.29 21.31
C SER A 2 34.26 23.41 20.27
N ASP A 3 35.35 24.09 19.89
CA ASP A 3 35.27 25.24 18.97
C ASP A 3 35.51 24.88 17.49
N SER A 4 35.97 23.66 17.18
CA SER A 4 36.22 23.22 15.79
C SER A 4 34.95 22.80 15.02
N VAL A 5 33.82 22.59 15.69
CA VAL A 5 32.57 22.13 15.03
C VAL A 5 31.72 23.30 14.50
N ARG A 6 31.81 24.49 15.12
CA ARG A 6 31.02 25.66 14.67
C ARG A 6 31.48 26.25 13.34
N LEU A 7 32.76 26.13 12.99
CA LEU A 7 33.28 26.69 11.74
C LEU A 7 32.92 25.86 10.49
N ARG A 8 32.53 24.59 10.63
CA ARG A 8 32.14 23.75 9.48
C ARG A 8 30.66 23.90 9.07
N GLN A 9 29.78 24.33 9.97
CA GLN A 9 28.35 24.54 9.66
C GLN A 9 28.07 25.87 8.94
N GLY A 10 28.93 26.88 9.09
CA GLY A 10 28.81 28.14 8.34
C GLY A 10 29.09 28.00 6.84
N ALA A 11 30.05 27.16 6.45
CA ALA A 11 30.47 27.01 5.06
C ALA A 11 29.45 26.27 4.16
N ILE A 12 28.58 25.44 4.74
CA ILE A 12 27.55 24.69 3.99
C ILE A 12 26.35 25.59 3.64
N ARG A 13 26.02 26.58 4.49
CA ARG A 13 24.91 27.51 4.23
C ARG A 13 25.18 28.48 3.09
N VAL A 14 26.43 28.90 2.88
CA VAL A 14 26.78 29.85 1.80
C VAL A 14 26.69 29.19 0.42
N LYS A 15 27.06 27.91 0.29
CA LYS A 15 26.96 27.17 -0.98
C LYS A 15 25.51 26.89 -1.40
N ALA A 16 24.59 26.72 -0.46
CA ALA A 16 23.17 26.48 -0.77
C ALA A 16 22.47 27.72 -1.37
N VAL A 17 22.87 28.93 -0.95
CA VAL A 17 22.29 30.18 -1.48
C VAL A 17 22.78 30.50 -2.89
N GLN A 18 24.04 30.15 -3.21
CA GLN A 18 24.61 30.38 -4.55
C GLN A 18 24.06 29.44 -5.64
N ILE A 19 23.65 28.22 -5.30
CA ILE A 19 23.07 27.28 -6.28
C ILE A 19 21.62 27.67 -6.64
N SER A 20 20.87 28.26 -5.69
CA SER A 20 19.50 28.74 -5.92
C SER A 20 19.44 29.91 -6.91
N SER A 21 20.37 30.86 -6.85
CA SER A 21 20.35 32.05 -7.72
C SER A 21 20.78 31.75 -9.17
N VAL A 22 21.60 30.72 -9.40
CA VAL A 22 22.02 30.30 -10.75
C VAL A 22 20.91 29.52 -11.47
N CYS A 23 20.08 28.77 -10.73
CA CYS A 23 18.94 28.06 -11.33
C CYS A 23 17.81 29.02 -11.75
N ALA A 24 17.57 30.10 -10.98
CA ALA A 24 16.55 31.09 -11.32
C ALA A 24 16.85 31.90 -12.61
N ARG A 25 18.13 32.13 -12.95
CA ARG A 25 18.49 32.87 -14.17
C ARG A 25 18.42 32.06 -15.46
N LYS A 26 18.39 30.72 -15.39
CA LYS A 26 18.37 29.88 -16.60
C LYS A 26 16.97 29.53 -17.10
N VAL A 27 15.94 29.65 -16.25
CA VAL A 27 14.53 29.42 -16.63
C VAL A 27 13.90 30.65 -17.32
N SER A 28 14.46 31.85 -17.15
CA SER A 28 13.91 33.08 -17.74
C SER A 28 14.23 33.29 -19.24
N LYS A 29 15.05 32.44 -19.88
CA LYS A 29 15.50 32.64 -21.27
C LYS A 29 14.82 31.74 -22.32
N GLN A 30 13.81 30.95 -21.94
CA GLN A 30 13.27 29.93 -22.85
C GLN A 30 11.74 29.84 -22.95
N CYS A 31 11.05 30.94 -22.64
CA CYS A 31 9.62 31.08 -22.89
C CYS A 31 9.35 32.41 -23.62
N ASN A 32 9.58 32.43 -24.94
CA ASN A 32 8.88 33.39 -25.78
C ASN A 32 7.44 32.86 -25.95
N PRO A 33 6.40 33.66 -25.66
CA PRO A 33 5.03 33.27 -25.96
C PRO A 33 4.85 33.15 -27.48
N PRO A 34 4.05 32.19 -27.99
CA PRO A 34 3.71 32.16 -29.40
C PRO A 34 2.81 33.37 -29.73
N ASP A 35 3.17 34.10 -30.77
CA ASP A 35 2.33 35.11 -31.40
C ASP A 35 1.06 34.44 -31.94
N PHE A 36 -0.03 34.56 -31.18
CA PHE A 36 -1.38 34.27 -31.66
C PHE A 36 -1.83 35.40 -32.56
N THR A 37 -1.59 35.25 -33.86
CA THR A 37 -2.23 36.09 -34.87
C THR A 37 -3.72 35.76 -34.89
N LYS A 38 -4.53 36.81 -34.72
CA LYS A 38 -5.99 36.81 -34.81
C LYS A 38 -6.40 36.38 -36.22
N ASN A 39 -6.77 35.13 -36.46
CA ASN A 39 -7.57 34.80 -37.66
C ASN A 39 -8.41 33.51 -37.63
N ASP A 40 -8.61 32.85 -36.48
CA ASP A 40 -9.50 31.68 -36.42
C ASP A 40 -10.56 31.83 -35.32
N ALA A 41 -11.48 32.78 -35.53
CA ALA A 41 -12.61 33.03 -34.63
C ALA A 41 -13.93 32.35 -35.06
N SER A 42 -13.92 31.39 -36.00
CA SER A 42 -15.16 30.79 -36.53
C SER A 42 -15.36 29.28 -36.27
N ALA A 43 -14.42 28.57 -35.64
CA ALA A 43 -14.51 27.12 -35.48
C ALA A 43 -15.00 26.61 -34.10
N TYR A 44 -15.21 27.49 -33.11
CA TYR A 44 -15.48 27.09 -31.71
C TYR A 44 -16.94 27.26 -31.24
N SER A 45 -17.93 27.23 -32.14
CA SER A 45 -19.36 27.38 -31.79
C SER A 45 -20.24 26.16 -32.11
N ARG A 46 -19.68 24.94 -32.19
CA ARG A 46 -20.48 23.72 -32.43
C ARG A 46 -20.22 22.55 -31.47
N GLN A 47 -19.79 22.81 -30.24
CA GLN A 47 -19.56 21.72 -29.27
C GLN A 47 -19.96 22.03 -27.83
N VAL A 48 -21.00 22.84 -27.63
CA VAL A 48 -21.61 23.06 -26.31
C VAL A 48 -23.11 22.85 -26.42
N ASN A 49 -23.55 21.60 -26.56
CA ASN A 49 -24.96 21.21 -26.39
C ASN A 49 -25.12 19.69 -26.19
N CYS A 50 -24.31 19.11 -25.31
CA CYS A 50 -24.55 17.77 -24.77
C CYS A 50 -24.07 17.82 -23.32
N TRP A 51 -24.92 18.25 -22.39
CA TRP A 51 -24.90 17.92 -20.96
C TRP A 51 -26.17 18.53 -20.34
N LYS A 52 -27.29 17.80 -20.45
CA LYS A 52 -28.45 18.00 -19.57
C LYS A 52 -28.42 16.88 -18.53
N PRO A 53 -28.31 17.17 -17.23
CA PRO A 53 -28.49 16.16 -16.21
C PRO A 53 -29.98 15.82 -16.09
N ARG A 54 -30.29 14.52 -16.17
CA ARG A 54 -31.60 13.95 -15.88
C ARG A 54 -31.75 13.90 -14.36
N VAL A 55 -32.49 14.85 -13.79
CA VAL A 55 -32.89 14.83 -12.37
C VAL A 55 -34.00 13.79 -12.23
N SER A 56 -33.70 12.65 -11.61
CA SER A 56 -34.73 11.75 -11.09
C SER A 56 -35.10 12.22 -9.69
N THR A 57 -36.22 12.91 -9.56
CA THR A 57 -36.98 12.96 -8.32
C THR A 57 -37.56 11.57 -8.10
N ASP A 58 -37.08 10.88 -7.07
CA ASP A 58 -37.83 9.92 -6.23
C ASP A 58 -36.83 9.17 -5.34
N ARG A 59 -36.51 9.78 -4.21
CA ARG A 59 -36.04 9.09 -3.01
C ARG A 59 -36.29 9.96 -1.80
N GLU A 60 -37.29 9.55 -1.04
CA GLU A 60 -37.54 10.02 0.32
C GLU A 60 -36.26 9.89 1.15
N VAL A 61 -35.85 10.99 1.79
CA VAL A 61 -34.73 11.03 2.72
C VAL A 61 -35.33 11.20 4.13
N PRO A 62 -35.00 10.33 5.10
CA PRO A 62 -35.46 10.51 6.47
C PRO A 62 -34.77 11.73 7.11
N GLU A 63 -35.57 12.57 7.75
CA GLU A 63 -35.16 13.65 8.63
C GLU A 63 -34.36 13.06 9.80
N ASN A 64 -33.03 13.12 9.74
CA ASN A 64 -32.08 13.22 10.86
C ASN A 64 -30.65 12.97 10.34
N PHE A 65 -30.07 13.98 9.68
CA PHE A 65 -28.62 13.99 9.45
C PHE A 65 -28.07 15.40 9.70
N ILE A 66 -27.39 15.55 10.83
CA ILE A 66 -26.59 16.71 11.18
C ILE A 66 -25.32 16.68 10.30
N PRO A 67 -24.99 17.73 9.54
CA PRO A 67 -23.79 17.74 8.71
C PRO A 67 -22.60 18.17 9.57
N TYR A 68 -21.85 17.21 10.12
CA TYR A 68 -20.46 17.46 10.47
C TYR A 68 -19.59 17.20 9.23
N GLY A 69 -18.92 18.27 8.78
CA GLY A 69 -17.87 18.23 7.77
C GLY A 69 -16.69 17.39 8.26
N GLY A 70 -16.77 16.09 8.01
CA GLY A 70 -15.66 15.15 8.11
C GLY A 70 -15.34 14.64 6.71
N VAL A 71 -14.15 14.96 6.23
CA VAL A 71 -13.60 14.43 4.98
C VAL A 71 -13.55 12.91 5.09
N VAL A 72 -14.46 12.21 4.41
CA VAL A 72 -14.43 10.75 4.30
C VAL A 72 -13.25 10.38 3.42
N PHE A 73 -12.13 10.04 4.04
CA PHE A 73 -11.04 9.34 3.36
C PHE A 73 -11.56 7.98 2.91
N LYS A 74 -11.90 7.86 1.63
CA LYS A 74 -12.02 6.56 0.96
C LYS A 74 -10.65 5.89 1.03
N LYS A 75 -10.49 4.90 1.93
CA LYS A 75 -9.34 3.98 1.92
C LYS A 75 -9.24 3.36 0.53
N PRO A 76 -8.06 3.36 -0.12
CA PRO A 76 -7.86 2.56 -1.32
C PRO A 76 -8.04 1.10 -0.96
N ASN A 77 -8.96 0.46 -1.68
CA ASN A 77 -9.22 -0.97 -1.61
C ASN A 77 -8.01 -1.68 -2.27
N PHE A 78 -7.00 -2.01 -1.47
CA PHE A 78 -5.92 -2.89 -1.91
C PHE A 78 -6.45 -4.32 -2.00
N PRO A 79 -6.31 -5.03 -3.13
CA PRO A 79 -6.57 -6.46 -3.15
C PRO A 79 -5.56 -7.14 -2.21
N SER A 80 -6.10 -7.81 -1.20
CA SER A 80 -5.35 -8.69 -0.30
C SER A 80 -4.72 -9.83 -1.09
N VAL A 81 -3.49 -9.63 -1.56
CA VAL A 81 -2.65 -10.72 -2.06
C VAL A 81 -2.26 -11.55 -0.85
N LEU A 82 -2.89 -12.72 -0.72
CA LEU A 82 -2.53 -13.73 0.26
C LEU A 82 -1.07 -14.13 0.06
N TYR A 83 -0.24 -13.76 1.03
CA TYR A 83 1.14 -14.18 1.13
C TYR A 83 1.15 -15.67 1.52
N THR A 84 1.30 -16.56 0.54
CA THR A 84 1.62 -17.96 0.82
C THR A 84 3.11 -18.05 1.16
N SER A 85 3.39 -18.50 2.37
CA SER A 85 4.73 -18.71 2.93
C SER A 85 5.65 -19.50 2.00
N PRO A 86 6.94 -19.12 1.87
CA PRO A 86 7.94 -20.00 1.30
C PRO A 86 8.31 -21.07 2.34
N VAL A 87 7.89 -22.31 2.04
CA VAL A 87 8.32 -23.51 2.77
C VAL A 87 9.77 -23.81 2.39
N SER A 88 10.65 -23.80 3.39
CA SER A 88 11.99 -24.40 3.33
C SER A 88 11.89 -25.90 3.03
N PRO A 89 12.83 -26.47 2.27
CA PRO A 89 13.30 -27.79 2.62
C PRO A 89 14.83 -27.86 2.58
N SER A 90 15.42 -27.88 3.77
CA SER A 90 16.54 -28.76 4.03
C SER A 90 16.03 -30.21 4.07
N THR A 91 16.95 -31.16 3.89
CA THR A 91 16.86 -32.60 4.21
C THR A 91 16.77 -33.51 2.98
N LEU A 92 17.95 -34.01 2.59
CA LEU A 92 18.17 -35.28 1.88
C LEU A 92 17.38 -36.41 2.56
N PRO A 93 16.97 -37.45 1.81
CA PRO A 93 17.62 -38.71 2.10
C PRO A 93 17.90 -39.62 0.89
N TYR A 94 18.90 -40.44 1.17
CA TYR A 94 19.32 -41.69 0.55
C TYR A 94 18.20 -42.61 0.02
N THR A 95 18.57 -43.32 -1.06
CA THR A 95 18.30 -44.73 -1.43
C THR A 95 17.00 -45.23 -2.09
N PHE A 96 17.29 -46.13 -3.07
CA PHE A 96 16.66 -47.43 -3.39
C PHE A 96 15.67 -47.54 -4.58
N VAL A 97 16.16 -48.25 -5.62
CA VAL A 97 15.58 -49.44 -6.29
C VAL A 97 14.32 -49.32 -7.17
N CYS A 98 14.50 -49.65 -8.45
CA CYS A 98 13.78 -50.68 -9.25
C CYS A 98 14.65 -50.94 -10.50
N ALA A 99 15.32 -52.08 -10.73
CA ALA A 99 14.91 -53.49 -10.85
C ALA A 99 14.06 -53.82 -12.09
N ARG A 100 14.54 -54.85 -12.82
CA ARG A 100 13.92 -55.67 -13.90
C ARG A 100 13.94 -55.07 -15.31
N ASN A 101 14.19 -55.83 -16.39
CA ASN A 101 14.41 -57.26 -16.61
C ASN A 101 14.88 -57.46 -18.07
N ARG A 102 15.90 -58.28 -18.33
CA ARG A 102 15.82 -59.46 -19.22
C ARG A 102 17.16 -60.20 -19.27
N LEU A 103 17.06 -61.48 -18.89
CA LEU A 103 18.07 -62.53 -18.84
C LEU A 103 18.31 -63.15 -20.26
N PRO A 104 18.86 -64.37 -20.40
CA PRO A 104 20.28 -64.66 -20.64
C PRO A 104 20.45 -65.55 -21.89
N LEU A 105 21.67 -65.98 -22.24
CA LEU A 105 21.89 -67.31 -22.81
C LEU A 105 23.38 -67.67 -22.81
N LEU A 106 23.69 -68.66 -21.97
CA LEU A 106 24.85 -69.57 -22.05
C LEU A 106 24.82 -70.36 -23.37
N ILE A 107 25.98 -70.91 -23.77
CA ILE A 107 26.24 -72.25 -24.37
C ILE A 107 27.70 -72.20 -24.89
N MET A 108 28.66 -72.74 -24.14
CA MET A 108 29.24 -74.11 -24.21
C MET A 108 30.27 -74.34 -25.33
N SER A 109 31.45 -74.78 -24.89
CA SER A 109 32.20 -75.95 -25.39
C SER A 109 32.61 -76.05 -26.86
N ARG A 110 33.93 -76.10 -27.09
CA ARG A 110 34.52 -77.16 -27.94
C ARG A 110 36.00 -77.39 -27.61
N ALA A 111 36.23 -78.47 -26.87
CA ALA A 111 37.47 -79.25 -26.90
C ALA A 111 37.36 -80.31 -28.02
N MET A 112 38.50 -80.94 -28.33
CA MET A 112 38.74 -82.12 -29.20
C MET A 112 39.29 -81.83 -30.60
N SER A 113 40.19 -82.62 -31.21
CA SER A 113 41.03 -83.76 -30.81
C SER A 113 41.65 -84.39 -32.10
N ILE A 114 42.81 -85.09 -31.99
CA ILE A 114 43.37 -86.20 -32.85
C ILE A 114 43.68 -85.87 -34.35
N TYR A 115 44.74 -86.29 -35.07
CA TYR A 115 45.49 -87.56 -35.29
C TYR A 115 46.89 -87.20 -35.89
N SER A 116 48.04 -87.78 -35.56
CA SER A 116 48.59 -89.16 -35.64
C SER A 116 49.24 -89.55 -36.99
N ALA A 117 50.31 -90.36 -36.89
CA ALA A 117 51.02 -91.19 -37.91
C ALA A 117 52.16 -90.50 -38.67
N SER A 118 53.45 -90.79 -38.43
CA SER A 118 54.28 -92.01 -38.54
C SER A 118 54.99 -92.13 -39.90
N VAL A 119 56.29 -92.50 -39.87
CA VAL A 119 56.97 -93.52 -40.69
C VAL A 119 58.50 -93.30 -40.66
N ALA A 120 59.23 -94.35 -40.28
CA ALA A 120 60.69 -94.52 -40.40
C ALA A 120 61.11 -94.62 -41.89
N THR A 121 62.36 -94.56 -42.37
CA THR A 121 63.47 -95.51 -42.15
C THR A 121 64.63 -95.15 -43.14
N THR A 122 65.89 -95.28 -42.66
CA THR A 122 67.11 -95.84 -43.33
C THR A 122 67.79 -95.28 -44.62
N THR A 123 69.04 -94.77 -44.43
CA THR A 123 70.36 -95.09 -45.11
C THR A 123 70.63 -94.76 -46.61
N PRO A 124 71.90 -94.65 -47.10
CA PRO A 124 73.17 -94.10 -46.56
C PRO A 124 74.04 -93.25 -47.56
N ALA A 125 74.93 -92.38 -47.03
CA ALA A 125 76.27 -91.90 -47.50
C ALA A 125 76.52 -91.35 -48.94
N PRO A 126 77.59 -90.54 -49.21
CA PRO A 126 78.47 -89.72 -48.36
C PRO A 126 78.48 -88.21 -48.74
N ASP A 127 79.08 -87.39 -47.86
CA ASP A 127 79.39 -85.93 -47.91
C ASP A 127 78.76 -85.17 -46.72
N LEU A 128 78.94 -85.76 -45.53
CA LEU A 128 78.21 -85.42 -44.30
C LEU A 128 78.67 -84.12 -43.63
N THR A 129 79.87 -83.61 -43.92
CA THR A 129 80.39 -82.41 -43.23
C THR A 129 79.88 -81.10 -43.84
N GLU A 130 79.77 -81.00 -45.17
CA GLU A 130 79.22 -79.79 -45.81
C GLU A 130 77.68 -79.73 -45.71
N ILE A 131 77.03 -80.90 -45.69
CA ILE A 131 75.57 -81.00 -45.52
C ILE A 131 75.17 -80.76 -44.06
N GLU A 132 75.98 -81.17 -43.07
CA GLU A 132 75.73 -80.86 -41.66
C GLU A 132 75.92 -79.36 -41.38
N ASP A 133 76.91 -78.71 -42.00
CA ASP A 133 77.04 -77.25 -41.95
C ASP A 133 75.86 -76.56 -42.66
N LEU A 134 75.38 -77.08 -43.80
CA LEU A 134 74.20 -76.53 -44.45
C LEU A 134 72.91 -76.77 -43.65
N LEU A 135 72.73 -77.94 -43.04
CA LEU A 135 71.57 -78.29 -42.19
C LEU A 135 71.58 -77.53 -40.87
N THR A 136 72.73 -77.34 -40.24
CA THR A 136 72.87 -76.49 -39.05
C THR A 136 72.62 -75.04 -39.41
N THR A 137 73.07 -74.57 -40.59
CA THR A 137 72.74 -73.24 -41.11
C THR A 137 71.26 -73.10 -41.43
N MET A 138 70.61 -74.11 -42.02
CA MET A 138 69.16 -74.14 -42.26
C MET A 138 68.37 -74.20 -40.95
N LYS A 139 68.82 -74.95 -39.95
CA LYS A 139 68.21 -74.97 -38.60
C LYS A 139 68.40 -73.64 -37.88
N LYS A 140 69.55 -73.00 -38.02
CA LYS A 140 69.84 -71.69 -37.42
C LYS A 140 69.02 -70.59 -38.08
N THR A 141 68.85 -70.63 -39.40
CA THR A 141 67.97 -69.71 -40.13
C THR A 141 66.49 -69.98 -39.85
N LEU A 142 66.05 -71.24 -39.74
CA LEU A 142 64.69 -71.58 -39.31
C LEU A 142 64.42 -71.21 -37.85
N GLY A 143 65.39 -71.38 -36.96
CA GLY A 143 65.30 -70.92 -35.57
C GLY A 143 65.28 -69.41 -35.46
N ALA A 144 66.08 -68.71 -36.26
CA ALA A 144 66.05 -67.25 -36.38
C ALA A 144 64.70 -66.77 -36.94
N LEU A 145 64.17 -67.42 -37.99
CA LEU A 145 62.84 -67.13 -38.53
C LEU A 145 61.74 -67.41 -37.51
N GLY A 146 61.81 -68.52 -36.79
CA GLY A 146 60.91 -68.84 -35.68
C GLY A 146 60.93 -67.76 -34.60
N ALA A 147 62.11 -67.34 -34.16
CA ALA A 147 62.26 -66.23 -33.22
C ALA A 147 61.74 -64.90 -33.78
N THR A 148 61.88 -64.62 -35.08
CA THR A 148 61.26 -63.44 -35.70
C THR A 148 59.74 -63.54 -35.76
N PHE A 149 59.18 -64.73 -36.02
CA PHE A 149 57.73 -64.95 -36.01
C PHE A 149 57.15 -64.87 -34.60
N ASP A 150 57.84 -65.38 -33.59
CA ASP A 150 57.46 -65.25 -32.18
C ASP A 150 57.54 -63.79 -31.73
N SER A 151 58.60 -63.06 -32.13
CA SER A 151 58.71 -61.62 -31.86
C SER A 151 57.62 -60.82 -32.57
N LEU A 152 57.30 -61.14 -33.82
CA LEU A 152 56.16 -60.57 -34.54
C LEU A 152 54.82 -60.93 -33.89
N GLY A 153 54.68 -62.15 -33.39
CA GLY A 153 53.49 -62.62 -32.67
C GLY A 153 53.29 -61.88 -31.36
N GLU A 154 54.35 -61.72 -30.57
CA GLU A 154 54.32 -60.95 -29.32
C GLU A 154 54.06 -59.46 -29.58
N GLN A 155 54.69 -58.88 -30.60
CA GLN A 155 54.42 -57.51 -31.04
C GLN A 155 52.97 -57.35 -31.52
N THR A 156 52.44 -58.32 -32.27
CA THR A 156 51.04 -58.33 -32.72
C THR A 156 50.08 -58.46 -31.53
N ALA A 157 50.40 -59.27 -30.53
CA ALA A 157 49.62 -59.40 -29.30
C ALA A 157 49.62 -58.08 -28.49
N ARG A 158 50.77 -57.39 -28.41
CA ARG A 158 50.88 -56.06 -27.77
C ARG A 158 50.14 -54.97 -28.57
N ILE A 159 50.10 -55.07 -29.89
CA ILE A 159 49.30 -54.15 -30.73
C ILE A 159 47.80 -54.45 -30.56
N ALA A 160 47.42 -55.72 -30.45
CA ALA A 160 46.03 -56.10 -30.20
C ALA A 160 45.52 -55.60 -28.83
N THR A 161 46.39 -55.54 -27.80
CA THR A 161 46.03 -54.95 -26.50
C THR A 161 45.98 -53.42 -26.52
N LEU A 162 46.67 -52.76 -27.47
CA LEU A 162 46.60 -51.31 -27.68
C LEU A 162 45.33 -50.85 -28.42
N GLY A 163 44.70 -51.73 -29.21
CA GLY A 163 43.48 -51.41 -29.96
C GLY A 163 42.38 -50.74 -29.11
N PRO A 164 41.97 -51.35 -27.98
CA PRO A 164 40.99 -50.74 -27.07
C PRO A 164 41.41 -49.38 -26.50
N ALA A 165 42.70 -49.15 -26.26
CA ALA A 165 43.22 -47.88 -25.76
C ALA A 165 43.18 -46.78 -26.84
N ILE A 166 43.47 -47.13 -28.09
CA ILE A 166 43.38 -46.21 -29.23
C ILE A 166 41.91 -45.82 -29.49
N ASP A 167 41.00 -46.79 -29.44
CA ASP A 167 39.56 -46.52 -29.59
C ASP A 167 39.04 -45.62 -28.47
N ALA A 168 39.46 -45.85 -27.22
CA ALA A 168 39.14 -44.98 -26.09
C ALA A 168 39.66 -43.55 -26.29
N ALA A 169 40.90 -43.40 -26.79
CA ALA A 169 41.47 -42.09 -27.08
C ALA A 169 40.67 -41.32 -28.15
N HIS A 170 40.22 -42.03 -29.20
CA HIS A 170 39.35 -41.44 -30.23
C HIS A 170 37.99 -41.02 -29.67
N GLN A 171 37.39 -41.82 -28.79
CA GLN A 171 36.13 -41.47 -28.12
C GLN A 171 36.28 -40.23 -27.24
N VAL A 172 37.36 -40.14 -26.44
CA VAL A 172 37.65 -38.96 -25.60
C VAL A 172 37.83 -37.72 -26.46
N HIS A 173 38.52 -37.82 -27.60
CA HIS A 173 38.70 -36.69 -28.51
C HIS A 173 37.37 -36.23 -29.14
N ARG A 174 36.51 -37.16 -29.52
CA ARG A 174 35.16 -36.86 -30.04
C ARG A 174 34.32 -36.15 -28.99
N LEU A 175 34.34 -36.62 -27.74
CA LEU A 175 33.63 -35.99 -26.63
C LEU A 175 34.16 -34.58 -26.34
N ARG A 176 35.48 -34.37 -26.33
CA ARG A 176 36.06 -33.03 -26.16
C ARG A 176 35.62 -32.05 -27.25
N LYS A 177 35.58 -32.49 -28.51
CA LYS A 177 35.06 -31.66 -29.61
C LYS A 177 33.58 -31.34 -29.42
N GLN A 178 32.77 -32.32 -29.04
CA GLN A 178 31.34 -32.11 -28.78
C GLN A 178 31.11 -31.13 -27.63
N LEU A 179 31.87 -31.25 -26.53
CA LEU A 179 31.84 -30.31 -25.41
C LEU A 179 32.21 -28.89 -25.86
N GLN A 180 33.30 -28.72 -26.60
CA GLN A 180 33.68 -27.39 -27.12
C GLN A 180 32.60 -26.75 -28.01
N VAL A 181 31.91 -27.55 -28.83
CA VAL A 181 30.80 -27.05 -29.65
C VAL A 181 29.60 -26.68 -28.79
N GLN A 182 29.30 -27.44 -27.73
CA GLN A 182 28.24 -27.10 -26.80
C GLN A 182 28.58 -25.86 -25.98
N ASP A 183 29.80 -25.73 -25.48
CA ASP A 183 30.27 -24.57 -24.71
C ASP A 183 30.13 -23.29 -25.52
N ARG A 184 30.54 -23.29 -26.80
CA ARG A 184 30.32 -22.15 -27.70
C ARG A 184 28.84 -21.80 -27.85
N LYS A 185 27.98 -22.81 -28.08
CA LYS A 185 26.52 -22.60 -28.17
C LYS A 185 25.92 -22.08 -26.87
N HIS A 186 26.43 -22.51 -25.72
CA HIS A 186 25.98 -22.03 -24.42
C HIS A 186 26.40 -20.59 -24.18
N GLU A 187 27.64 -20.20 -24.52
CA GLU A 187 28.09 -18.81 -24.45
C GLU A 187 27.28 -17.89 -25.36
N ASP A 188 27.00 -18.32 -26.59
CA ASP A 188 26.15 -17.53 -27.51
C ASP A 188 24.75 -17.30 -26.92
N ARG A 189 24.13 -18.36 -26.38
CA ARG A 189 22.81 -18.26 -25.72
C ARG A 189 22.86 -17.38 -24.47
N ILE A 190 23.92 -17.48 -23.68
CA ILE A 190 24.12 -16.62 -22.50
C ILE A 190 24.27 -15.16 -22.94
N GLY A 191 24.93 -14.90 -24.06
CA GLY A 191 25.04 -13.58 -24.69
C GLY A 191 23.66 -13.01 -25.04
N GLU A 192 22.83 -13.79 -25.72
CA GLU A 192 21.44 -13.41 -26.08
C GLU A 192 20.61 -13.09 -24.83
N ILE A 193 20.65 -13.98 -23.83
CA ILE A 193 19.92 -13.79 -22.56
C ILE A 193 20.38 -12.52 -21.85
N LYS A 194 21.69 -12.22 -21.82
CA LYS A 194 22.22 -10.98 -21.23
C LYS A 194 21.70 -9.73 -21.93
N VAL A 195 21.53 -9.76 -23.26
CA VAL A 195 20.96 -8.63 -24.02
C VAL A 195 19.49 -8.44 -23.64
N LEU A 196 18.69 -9.50 -23.71
CA LEU A 196 17.27 -9.47 -23.34
C LEU A 196 17.06 -8.99 -21.90
N LEU A 197 17.86 -9.49 -20.96
CA LEU A 197 17.78 -9.10 -19.56
C LEU A 197 18.07 -7.61 -19.37
N ARG A 198 19.10 -7.08 -20.05
CA ARG A 198 19.42 -5.64 -19.98
C ARG A 198 18.29 -4.78 -20.53
N ASP A 199 17.64 -5.21 -21.60
CA ASP A 199 16.56 -4.43 -22.22
C ASP A 199 15.28 -4.46 -21.37
N VAL A 200 14.92 -5.62 -20.82
CA VAL A 200 13.81 -5.75 -19.87
C VAL A 200 14.05 -4.90 -18.62
N LEU A 201 15.26 -4.94 -18.06
CA LEU A 201 15.62 -4.14 -16.88
C LEU A 201 15.56 -2.63 -17.17
N LYS A 202 16.09 -2.18 -18.32
CA LYS A 202 16.00 -0.77 -18.73
C LYS A 202 14.55 -0.32 -18.86
N GLN A 203 13.70 -1.11 -19.52
CA GLN A 203 12.29 -0.78 -19.69
C GLN A 203 11.56 -0.71 -18.33
N GLN A 204 11.81 -1.66 -17.43
CA GLN A 204 11.22 -1.66 -16.09
C GLN A 204 11.66 -0.46 -15.26
N ILE A 205 12.95 -0.09 -15.30
CA ILE A 205 13.47 1.08 -14.59
C ILE A 205 12.82 2.36 -15.14
N ILE A 206 12.74 2.51 -16.46
CA ILE A 206 12.12 3.68 -17.09
C ILE A 206 10.64 3.77 -16.70
N ALA A 207 9.90 2.65 -16.79
CA ALA A 207 8.48 2.62 -16.44
C ALA A 207 8.24 2.97 -14.96
N HIS A 208 9.05 2.41 -14.05
CA HIS A 208 8.94 2.68 -12.62
C HIS A 208 9.28 4.14 -12.28
N LEU A 209 10.37 4.68 -12.84
CA LEU A 209 10.76 6.08 -12.63
C LEU A 209 9.73 7.05 -13.22
N ALA A 210 9.21 6.78 -14.42
CA ALA A 210 8.17 7.59 -15.04
C ALA A 210 6.89 7.60 -14.18
N SER A 211 6.47 6.42 -13.69
CA SER A 211 5.32 6.31 -12.78
C SER A 211 5.55 7.12 -11.50
N HIS A 212 6.73 7.03 -10.90
CA HIS A 212 7.05 7.76 -9.67
C HIS A 212 7.07 9.28 -9.88
N VAL A 213 7.66 9.75 -10.97
CA VAL A 213 7.67 11.19 -11.33
C VAL A 213 6.26 11.70 -11.58
N HIS A 214 5.41 10.92 -12.27
CA HIS A 214 4.00 11.30 -12.47
C HIS A 214 3.23 11.40 -11.15
N GLU A 215 3.45 10.48 -10.20
CA GLU A 215 2.86 10.54 -8.86
C GLU A 215 3.27 11.85 -8.15
N MET A 216 4.58 12.15 -8.13
CA MET A 216 5.11 13.37 -7.52
C MET A 216 4.55 14.66 -8.16
N ILE A 217 4.46 14.70 -9.49
CA ILE A 217 3.87 15.84 -10.21
C ILE A 217 2.40 15.97 -9.86
N ARG A 218 1.64 14.86 -9.86
CA ARG A 218 0.22 14.85 -9.51
C ARG A 218 -0.02 15.38 -8.11
N GLU A 219 0.78 14.95 -7.12
CA GLU A 219 0.72 15.44 -5.75
C GLU A 219 1.08 16.93 -5.66
N GLY A 220 2.14 17.35 -6.35
CA GLY A 220 2.57 18.74 -6.41
C GLY A 220 1.49 19.66 -7.01
N VAL A 221 0.90 19.26 -8.14
CA VAL A 221 -0.19 19.99 -8.80
C VAL A 221 -1.43 20.02 -7.90
N ALA A 222 -1.82 18.90 -7.29
CA ALA A 222 -2.96 18.86 -6.38
C ALA A 222 -2.78 19.78 -5.15
N LYS A 223 -1.56 19.93 -4.65
CA LYS A 223 -1.25 20.90 -3.59
C LYS A 223 -1.38 22.34 -4.09
N ILE A 224 -0.74 22.69 -5.21
CA ILE A 224 -0.77 24.05 -5.78
C ILE A 224 -2.21 24.45 -6.13
N VAL A 225 -2.99 23.55 -6.72
CA VAL A 225 -4.40 23.82 -7.07
C VAL A 225 -5.23 24.05 -5.82
N ARG A 226 -5.09 23.24 -4.76
CA ARG A 226 -5.81 23.47 -3.50
C ARG A 226 -5.49 24.83 -2.88
N GLU A 227 -4.21 25.22 -2.85
CA GLU A 227 -3.78 26.51 -2.31
C GLU A 227 -4.32 27.67 -3.15
N ARG A 228 -4.21 27.59 -4.49
CA ARG A 228 -4.76 28.62 -5.39
C ARG A 228 -6.27 28.74 -5.29
N VAL A 229 -6.98 27.61 -5.29
CA VAL A 229 -8.44 27.60 -5.16
C VAL A 229 -8.87 28.19 -3.81
N ALA A 230 -8.18 27.85 -2.71
CA ALA A 230 -8.48 28.46 -1.40
C ALA A 230 -8.29 29.98 -1.41
N ASN A 231 -7.20 30.47 -2.01
CA ASN A 231 -6.92 31.91 -2.11
C ASN A 231 -7.94 32.63 -3.00
N GLU A 232 -8.26 32.05 -4.16
CA GLU A 232 -9.25 32.59 -5.09
C GLU A 232 -10.66 32.59 -4.47
N LEU A 233 -11.04 31.55 -3.73
CA LEU A 233 -12.31 31.52 -3.01
C LEU A 233 -12.40 32.64 -1.96
N VAL A 234 -11.32 32.90 -1.22
CA VAL A 234 -11.31 34.01 -0.24
C VAL A 234 -11.43 35.36 -0.92
N ALA A 235 -10.78 35.54 -2.07
CA ALA A 235 -10.78 36.78 -2.85
C ALA A 235 -12.09 37.03 -3.62
N GLN A 236 -12.68 35.98 -4.18
CA GLN A 236 -13.89 36.07 -5.01
C GLN A 236 -15.18 36.13 -4.19
N ILE A 237 -15.20 35.61 -2.95
CA ILE A 237 -16.38 35.71 -2.08
C ILE A 237 -16.39 37.11 -1.44
N PRO A 238 -17.29 38.02 -1.86
CA PRO A 238 -17.34 39.37 -1.32
C PRO A 238 -17.68 39.33 0.18
N GLN A 239 -17.05 40.24 0.94
CA GLN A 239 -17.23 40.31 2.40
C GLN A 239 -18.70 40.48 2.79
N ASN A 240 -19.46 41.24 2.00
CA ASN A 240 -20.89 41.46 2.21
C ASN A 240 -21.69 40.14 2.27
N LEU A 241 -21.40 39.16 1.40
CA LEU A 241 -22.09 37.86 1.46
C LEU A 241 -21.68 37.04 2.68
N LYS A 242 -20.43 37.16 3.14
CA LYS A 242 -20.00 36.48 4.38
C LYS A 242 -20.73 37.06 5.58
N ASP A 243 -20.84 38.38 5.64
CA ASP A 243 -21.55 39.09 6.71
C ASP A 243 -23.05 38.73 6.70
N GLN A 244 -23.69 38.66 5.53
CA GLN A 244 -25.08 38.18 5.39
C GLN A 244 -25.26 36.74 5.87
N VAL A 245 -24.34 35.83 5.54
CA VAL A 245 -24.41 34.43 5.98
C VAL A 245 -24.29 34.34 7.50
N GLU A 246 -23.37 35.10 8.10
CA GLU A 246 -23.24 35.15 9.56
C GLU A 246 -24.47 35.77 10.22
N GLU A 247 -25.03 36.84 9.66
CA GLU A 247 -26.28 37.44 10.14
C GLU A 247 -27.44 36.44 10.10
N HIS A 248 -27.62 35.73 8.97
CA HIS A 248 -28.66 34.71 8.86
C HIS A 248 -28.44 33.52 9.81
N LYS A 249 -27.19 33.12 10.07
CA LYS A 249 -26.89 32.10 11.10
C LYS A 249 -27.34 32.57 12.49
N LEU A 250 -27.08 33.82 12.84
CA LEU A 250 -27.52 34.41 14.10
C LEU A 250 -29.05 34.49 14.17
N GLN A 251 -29.72 34.88 13.08
CA GLN A 251 -31.17 34.89 12.97
C GLN A 251 -31.76 33.49 13.17
N ILE A 252 -31.21 32.46 12.52
CA ILE A 252 -31.66 31.07 12.67
C ILE A 252 -31.44 30.59 14.12
N ALA A 253 -30.30 30.90 14.72
CA ALA A 253 -30.03 30.54 16.11
C ALA A 253 -31.05 31.18 17.06
N ARG A 254 -31.39 32.45 16.85
CA ARG A 254 -32.43 33.15 17.61
C ARG A 254 -33.80 32.52 17.45
N VAL A 255 -34.22 32.22 16.21
CA VAL A 255 -35.52 31.58 15.95
C VAL A 255 -35.61 30.19 16.59
N ARG A 256 -34.52 29.41 16.58
CA ARG A 256 -34.48 28.10 17.26
C ARG A 256 -34.65 28.24 18.76
N LEU A 257 -33.99 29.23 19.37
CA LEU A 257 -34.12 29.54 20.79
C LEU A 257 -35.55 29.98 21.14
N ASP A 258 -36.14 30.86 20.33
CA ASP A 258 -37.52 31.33 20.51
C ASP A 258 -38.53 30.18 20.38
N LEU A 259 -38.30 29.27 19.43
CA LEU A 259 -39.11 28.06 19.24
C LEU A 259 -38.99 27.15 20.45
N PHE A 260 -37.77 26.84 20.90
CA PHE A 260 -37.53 26.02 22.09
C PHE A 260 -38.23 26.60 23.32
N ASN A 261 -38.07 27.91 23.56
CA ASN A 261 -38.72 28.60 24.68
C ASN A 261 -40.25 28.60 24.55
N SER A 262 -40.79 28.68 23.33
CA SER A 262 -42.23 28.60 23.08
C SER A 262 -42.77 27.19 23.34
N GLU A 263 -42.01 26.15 23.00
CA GLU A 263 -42.35 24.76 23.32
C GLU A 263 -42.27 24.49 24.83
N ALA A 264 -41.22 24.97 25.50
CA ALA A 264 -41.08 24.89 26.95
C ALA A 264 -42.25 25.59 27.66
N ARG A 265 -42.62 26.80 27.23
CA ARG A 265 -43.80 27.51 27.75
C ARG A 265 -45.09 26.74 27.52
N ARG A 266 -45.27 26.14 26.34
CA ARG A 266 -46.45 25.32 26.03
C ARG A 266 -46.52 24.10 26.95
N ALA A 267 -45.41 23.41 27.19
CA ALA A 267 -45.33 22.28 28.11
C ALA A 267 -45.66 22.70 29.55
N ASN A 268 -45.02 23.77 30.02
CA ASN A 268 -45.23 24.30 31.38
C ASN A 268 -46.66 24.82 31.59
N ALA A 269 -47.34 25.33 30.55
CA ALA A 269 -48.73 25.78 30.62
C ALA A 269 -49.74 24.64 30.87
N LEU A 270 -49.37 23.40 30.54
CA LEU A 270 -50.22 22.23 30.80
C LEU A 270 -50.20 21.81 32.29
N LEU A 271 -49.21 22.29 33.06
CA LEU A 271 -49.08 21.98 34.47
C LEU A 271 -50.22 22.61 35.27
N ARG A 272 -50.93 21.78 36.03
CA ARG A 272 -52.04 22.18 36.91
C ARG A 272 -51.58 22.20 38.37
N SER A 273 -52.38 22.80 39.24
CA SER A 273 -52.16 22.84 40.70
C SER A 273 -51.98 21.46 41.35
N ASN A 274 -52.45 20.39 40.71
CA ASN A 274 -52.38 19.03 41.23
C ASN A 274 -51.07 18.30 40.87
N HIS A 275 -50.24 18.87 39.99
CA HIS A 275 -49.02 18.25 39.45
C HIS A 275 -47.76 19.05 39.84
N LEU A 276 -47.61 19.36 41.12
CA LEU A 276 -46.51 20.20 41.61
C LEU A 276 -45.12 19.52 41.52
N THR A 277 -45.09 18.20 41.43
CA THR A 277 -43.87 17.37 41.37
C THR A 277 -43.47 17.02 39.94
N GLU A 278 -44.22 17.44 38.93
CA GLU A 278 -43.86 17.22 37.52
C GLU A 278 -42.71 18.17 37.15
N PRO A 279 -41.68 17.68 36.44
CA PRO A 279 -40.52 18.50 36.12
C PRO A 279 -40.89 19.66 35.18
N LEU A 280 -40.39 20.84 35.50
CA LEU A 280 -40.51 22.02 34.66
C LEU A 280 -39.55 21.93 33.48
N GLN A 281 -40.05 22.26 32.28
CA GLN A 281 -39.19 22.36 31.11
C GLN A 281 -38.38 23.67 31.18
N PRO A 282 -37.03 23.60 31.12
CA PRO A 282 -36.18 24.78 31.26
C PRO A 282 -36.34 25.74 30.09
N LEU A 283 -36.28 27.04 30.38
CA LEU A 283 -36.18 28.09 29.36
C LEU A 283 -34.71 28.49 29.21
N LEU A 284 -34.29 28.72 27.96
CA LEU A 284 -32.97 29.25 27.65
C LEU A 284 -32.99 30.78 27.72
N ARG A 285 -31.95 31.35 28.32
CA ARG A 285 -31.70 32.80 28.32
C ARG A 285 -31.38 33.27 26.88
N PRO A 286 -31.41 34.58 26.58
CA PRO A 286 -30.98 35.10 25.28
C PRO A 286 -29.54 34.72 24.87
N THR A 287 -28.71 34.33 25.85
CA THR A 287 -27.35 33.80 25.64
C THR A 287 -27.34 32.36 25.14
N GLY A 288 -28.48 31.65 25.16
CA GLY A 288 -28.60 30.23 24.83
C GLY A 288 -28.30 29.29 26.00
N GLU A 289 -27.96 29.82 27.18
CA GLU A 289 -27.65 29.04 28.37
C GLU A 289 -28.86 28.95 29.31
N GLU A 290 -28.99 27.80 29.98
CA GLU A 290 -29.91 27.62 31.10
C GLU A 290 -29.48 28.47 32.31
N SER A 291 -30.44 28.98 33.10
CA SER A 291 -30.13 29.68 34.35
C SER A 291 -29.78 28.66 35.43
N ALA A 292 -28.73 28.94 36.20
CA ALA A 292 -28.33 28.10 37.35
C ALA A 292 -29.38 28.10 38.48
N PHE A 293 -30.27 29.09 38.51
CA PHE A 293 -31.34 29.21 39.49
C PHE A 293 -32.67 28.66 38.98
N PHE A 294 -32.70 28.03 37.80
CA PHE A 294 -33.93 27.45 37.26
C PHE A 294 -34.36 26.24 38.12
N PRO A 295 -35.59 26.25 38.66
CA PRO A 295 -36.06 25.17 39.52
C PRO A 295 -36.41 23.91 38.70
N THR A 296 -36.22 22.75 39.31
CA THR A 296 -36.56 21.46 38.67
C THR A 296 -38.06 21.22 38.56
N ASP A 297 -38.85 21.70 39.52
CA ASP A 297 -40.31 21.52 39.60
C ASP A 297 -40.99 22.73 40.26
N LEU A 298 -42.32 22.76 40.23
CA LEU A 298 -43.11 23.86 40.81
C LEU A 298 -42.99 23.91 42.34
N ALA A 299 -42.81 22.74 42.98
CA ALA A 299 -42.55 22.67 44.41
C ALA A 299 -41.24 23.37 44.79
N ALA A 300 -40.15 23.12 44.06
CA ALA A 300 -38.88 23.83 44.26
C ALA A 300 -39.02 25.34 43.99
N LEU A 301 -39.75 25.74 42.95
CA LEU A 301 -40.03 27.15 42.65
C LEU A 301 -40.71 27.86 43.84
N PHE A 302 -41.70 27.22 44.47
CA PHE A 302 -42.40 27.77 45.64
C PHE A 302 -41.58 27.73 46.93
N ALA A 303 -40.58 26.86 47.02
CA ALA A 303 -39.65 26.81 48.14
C ALA A 303 -38.52 27.86 48.04
N MET A 304 -38.38 28.57 46.91
CA MET A 304 -37.30 29.54 46.71
C MET A 304 -37.39 30.74 47.67
N ASN A 305 -36.23 31.20 48.13
CA ASN A 305 -36.07 32.40 48.94
C ASN A 305 -36.32 33.67 48.12
N ALA A 306 -36.60 34.79 48.79
CA ALA A 306 -36.81 36.08 48.11
C ALA A 306 -35.60 36.53 47.26
N THR A 307 -34.39 36.26 47.74
CA THR A 307 -33.13 36.61 47.04
C THR A 307 -32.92 35.79 45.77
N THR A 308 -33.16 34.48 45.82
CA THR A 308 -33.02 33.59 44.65
C THR A 308 -34.13 33.84 43.64
N ALA A 309 -35.36 34.13 44.08
CA ALA A 309 -36.45 34.51 43.20
C ALA A 309 -36.16 35.83 42.47
N LYS A 310 -35.54 36.81 43.15
CA LYS A 310 -35.07 38.05 42.51
C LYS A 310 -34.00 37.78 41.45
N ALA A 311 -32.97 37.01 41.78
CA ALA A 311 -31.92 36.65 40.84
C ALA A 311 -32.48 35.91 39.61
N LEU A 312 -33.46 35.04 39.80
CA LEU A 312 -34.14 34.33 38.72
C LEU A 312 -34.89 35.29 37.79
N VAL A 313 -35.64 36.26 38.32
CA VAL A 313 -36.35 37.27 37.49
C VAL A 313 -35.35 38.14 36.72
N GLU A 314 -34.23 38.50 37.35
CA GLU A 314 -33.16 39.29 36.75
C GLU A 314 -32.43 38.54 35.62
N ASP A 315 -32.14 37.25 35.79
CA ASP A 315 -31.51 36.38 34.77
C ASP A 315 -32.29 36.32 33.45
N PHE A 316 -33.62 36.42 33.52
CA PHE A 316 -34.50 36.45 32.35
C PHE A 316 -34.86 37.86 31.88
N GLY A 317 -34.25 38.90 32.46
CA GLY A 317 -34.45 40.30 32.07
C GLY A 317 -35.84 40.83 32.38
N LEU A 318 -36.53 40.27 33.39
CA LEU A 318 -37.87 40.69 33.80
C LEU A 318 -37.78 41.82 34.85
N PRO A 319 -38.79 42.71 34.93
CA PRO A 319 -38.77 43.81 35.89
C PRO A 319 -38.89 43.29 37.33
N VAL A 320 -37.85 43.52 38.14
CA VAL A 320 -37.80 43.12 39.55
C VAL A 320 -38.68 44.05 40.40
N CYS A 321 -39.45 43.48 41.33
CA CYS A 321 -40.09 44.21 42.41
C CYS A 321 -39.22 44.16 43.66
N ASP A 322 -38.83 45.32 44.18
CA ASP A 322 -38.05 45.49 45.40
C ASP A 322 -38.84 46.31 46.44
N GLY A 323 -38.52 46.15 47.73
CA GLY A 323 -39.01 47.02 48.82
C GLY A 323 -40.39 46.70 49.41
N GLU A 324 -41.14 45.79 48.78
CA GLU A 324 -42.47 45.38 49.25
C GLU A 324 -42.40 44.10 50.11
N PRO A 325 -43.23 43.95 51.16
CA PRO A 325 -43.30 42.70 51.93
C PRO A 325 -43.76 41.50 51.09
N SER A 326 -44.42 41.76 49.95
CA SER A 326 -44.86 40.77 48.95
C SER A 326 -43.96 40.72 47.70
N ALA A 327 -42.74 41.27 47.78
CA ALA A 327 -41.81 41.31 46.64
C ALA A 327 -41.49 39.91 46.09
N ARG A 328 -41.36 38.91 46.98
CA ARG A 328 -41.09 37.52 46.61
C ARG A 328 -42.21 36.94 45.75
N GLU A 329 -43.45 37.00 46.24
CA GLU A 329 -44.63 36.45 45.55
C GLU A 329 -44.88 37.19 44.24
N LYS A 330 -44.67 38.51 44.21
CA LYS A 330 -44.76 39.32 42.97
C LYS A 330 -43.71 38.90 41.94
N ASN A 331 -42.46 38.67 42.35
CA ASN A 331 -41.37 38.22 41.46
C ASN A 331 -41.62 36.80 40.94
N LEU A 332 -42.04 35.88 41.81
CA LEU A 332 -42.42 34.52 41.42
C LEU A 332 -43.61 34.52 40.47
N ASN A 333 -44.65 35.32 40.73
CA ASN A 333 -45.81 35.44 39.84
C ASN A 333 -45.43 35.97 38.45
N LYS A 334 -44.53 36.96 38.37
CA LYS A 334 -43.99 37.45 37.08
C LYS A 334 -43.23 36.35 36.34
N PHE A 335 -42.40 35.60 37.06
CA PHE A 335 -41.66 34.48 36.48
C PHE A 335 -42.60 33.36 36.00
N MET A 336 -43.59 32.98 36.80
CA MET A 336 -44.62 31.98 36.45
C MET A 336 -45.38 32.36 35.18
N GLN A 337 -45.77 33.62 35.05
CA GLN A 337 -46.38 34.15 33.83
C GLN A 337 -45.42 34.06 32.64
N HIS A 338 -44.12 34.35 32.83
CA HIS A 338 -43.11 34.26 31.78
C HIS A 338 -42.87 32.82 31.29
N ILE A 339 -42.88 31.83 32.19
CA ILE A 339 -42.73 30.41 31.82
C ILE A 339 -44.05 29.78 31.33
N GLY A 340 -45.16 30.51 31.31
CA GLY A 340 -46.45 30.05 30.77
C GLY A 340 -47.37 29.35 31.76
N VAL A 341 -47.02 29.32 33.05
CA VAL A 341 -47.86 28.68 34.08
C VAL A 341 -49.07 29.57 34.40
N ALA A 342 -50.27 29.01 34.31
CA ALA A 342 -51.53 29.77 34.32
C ALA A 342 -52.02 30.19 35.72
N PHE A 343 -51.49 29.64 36.80
CA PHE A 343 -51.92 29.95 38.16
C PHE A 343 -50.92 30.87 38.87
N LEU A 344 -51.43 31.71 39.77
CA LEU A 344 -50.66 32.72 40.48
C LEU A 344 -50.70 32.44 41.98
N MET A 345 -49.62 32.79 42.67
CA MET A 345 -49.58 32.83 44.13
C MET A 345 -50.41 34.01 44.62
N VAL A 346 -51.28 33.75 45.60
CA VAL A 346 -51.96 34.80 46.34
C VAL A 346 -51.00 35.31 47.41
N PRO A 347 -50.63 36.61 47.40
CA PRO A 347 -49.82 37.18 48.47
C PRO A 347 -50.51 36.95 49.81
N TYR A 348 -49.77 36.43 50.78
CA TYR A 348 -50.26 36.43 52.16
C TYR A 348 -50.19 37.87 52.65
N GLU A 349 -51.31 38.58 52.60
CA GLU A 349 -51.45 39.76 53.43
C GLU A 349 -51.50 39.27 54.87
N PRO A 350 -50.54 39.63 55.74
CA PRO A 350 -50.67 39.37 57.15
C PRO A 350 -51.92 40.12 57.58
N ARG A 351 -53.06 39.41 57.68
CA ARG A 351 -54.30 39.94 58.21
C ARG A 351 -53.91 40.61 59.50
N GLY A 352 -54.00 41.95 59.51
CA GLY A 352 -53.47 42.76 60.58
C GLY A 352 -53.83 42.09 61.88
N LEU A 353 -52.81 41.79 62.69
CA LEU A 353 -53.00 41.74 64.12
C LEU A 353 -53.76 43.01 64.42
N LEU A 354 -55.07 42.89 64.62
CA LEU A 354 -55.94 43.97 65.05
C LEU A 354 -55.25 44.46 66.32
N THR A 355 -54.51 45.56 66.20
CA THR A 355 -53.97 46.26 67.35
C THR A 355 -55.22 46.76 68.06
N ALA A 356 -55.71 45.96 69.01
CA ALA A 356 -56.78 46.31 69.89
C ALA A 356 -56.33 47.57 70.62
N SER A 357 -56.86 48.70 70.16
CA SER A 357 -56.72 50.02 70.77
C SER A 357 -57.65 50.15 71.96
#